data_AF-A0A8B6DWN6-F1
#
_entry.id   AF-A0A8B6DWN6-F1
#
_cell.length_a   1.000
_cell.length_b   1.000
_cell.length_c   1.000
_cell.angle_alpha   90.00
_cell.angle_beta   90.00
_cell.angle_gamma   90.00
#
_symmetry.space_group_name_H-M   'P 1'
#
loop_
_entity.id
_entity.type
_entity.pdbx_description
1 polymer ?
#
loop_
_entity_poly.entity_id
_entity_poly.type
_entity_poly.pdbx_seq_one_letter_code
_entity_poly.pdbx_strand_id
1 'polypeptide(L)'
;MPILKKGQNKSKAPSYRAISLTSSCCKLFERIINKHMHMYLESKNIIGHEQAGFRQYKSTSNQTTYLSQVVEDAFQSKKVTLAVGVDL
;
A
#
# COMPACT_ATOMS: atom_id res chain seq x y z
N MET A 1 -17.33 -2.30 13.74
CA MET A 1 -18.56 -2.38 12.93
C MET A 1 -18.14 -2.46 11.47
N PRO A 2 -18.68 -3.41 10.68
CA PRO A 2 -18.32 -3.56 9.27
C PRO A 2 -18.76 -2.34 8.44
N ILE A 3 -17.93 -1.91 7.48
CA ILE A 3 -18.19 -0.71 6.65
C ILE A 3 -18.64 -1.13 5.26
N LEU A 4 -19.81 -0.66 4.81
CA LEU A 4 -20.33 -0.94 3.48
C LEU A 4 -19.41 -0.37 2.39
N LYS A 5 -19.06 -1.19 1.39
CA LYS A 5 -18.35 -0.74 0.18
C LYS A 5 -19.28 0.19 -0.62
N LYS A 6 -18.73 1.30 -1.14
CA LYS A 6 -19.49 2.29 -1.90
C LYS A 6 -20.21 1.62 -3.10
N GLY A 7 -21.50 1.92 -3.27
CA GLY A 7 -22.31 1.44 -4.40
C GLY A 7 -22.69 -0.04 -4.36
N GLN A 8 -22.45 -0.75 -3.25
CA GLN A 8 -22.72 -2.18 -3.14
C GLN A 8 -24.04 -2.48 -2.41
N ASN A 9 -24.59 -3.67 -2.68
CA ASN A 9 -25.87 -4.11 -2.12
C ASN A 9 -25.80 -4.39 -0.61
N LYS A 10 -26.63 -3.69 0.17
CA LYS A 10 -26.67 -3.83 1.64
C LYS A 10 -27.06 -5.23 2.14
N SER A 11 -27.79 -5.99 1.34
CA SER A 11 -28.27 -7.32 1.74
C SER A 11 -27.21 -8.42 1.61
N LYS A 12 -26.06 -8.16 0.99
CA LYS A 12 -25.00 -9.14 0.76
C LYS A 12 -23.86 -8.94 1.75
N ALA A 13 -23.52 -9.96 2.53
CA ALA A 13 -22.35 -9.96 3.42
C ALA A 13 -21.03 -9.49 2.75
N PRO A 14 -20.65 -9.94 1.53
CA PRO A 14 -19.39 -9.52 0.88
C PRO A 14 -19.35 -8.03 0.46
N SER A 15 -20.49 -7.34 0.52
CA SER A 15 -20.58 -5.91 0.27
C SER A 15 -19.99 -5.07 1.40
N TYR A 16 -19.64 -5.67 2.53
CA TYR A 16 -19.02 -4.97 3.67
C TYR A 16 -17.51 -5.28 3.78
N ARG A 17 -16.75 -4.31 4.30
CA ARG A 17 -15.37 -4.47 4.75
C ARG A 17 -15.37 -4.78 6.24
N ALA A 18 -14.87 -5.95 6.61
CA ALA A 18 -14.66 -6.29 8.01
C ALA A 18 -13.55 -5.40 8.60
N ILE A 19 -13.79 -4.83 9.78
CA ILE A 19 -12.81 -4.01 10.50
C ILE A 19 -12.86 -4.39 11.97
N SER A 20 -11.72 -4.78 12.50
CA SER A 20 -11.50 -4.98 13.93
C SER A 20 -11.12 -3.65 14.58
N LEU A 21 -11.91 -3.20 15.55
CA LEU A 21 -11.61 -2.00 16.33
C LEU A 21 -10.97 -2.42 17.64
N THR A 22 -9.71 -2.05 17.83
CA THR A 22 -9.02 -2.21 19.11
C THR A 22 -9.36 -1.06 20.06
N SER A 23 -9.12 -1.26 21.37
CA SER A 23 -9.31 -0.22 22.37
C SER A 23 -8.39 0.98 22.11
N SER A 24 -8.74 2.17 22.63
CA SER A 24 -7.91 3.36 22.47
C SER A 24 -6.49 3.17 23.04
N CYS A 25 -6.37 2.43 24.15
CA CYS A 25 -5.07 2.08 24.72
C CYS A 25 -4.25 1.19 23.78
N CYS A 26 -4.87 0.18 23.16
CA CYS A 26 -4.21 -0.68 22.18
C CYS A 26 -3.74 0.12 20.95
N LYS A 27 -4.57 1.02 20.41
CA LYS A 27 -4.18 1.87 19.28
C LYS A 27 -2.99 2.77 19.60
N LEU A 28 -2.93 3.31 20.82
CA LEU A 28 -1.79 4.11 21.27
C LEU A 28 -0.52 3.27 21.29
N PHE A 29 -0.60 2.06 21.87
CA PHE A 29 0.52 1.13 21.92
C PHE A 29 0.99 0.69 20.52
N GLU A 30 0.06 0.32 19.64
CA GLU A 30 0.33 0.00 18.23
C GLU A 30 1.06 1.16 17.53
N ARG A 31 0.63 2.40 17.76
CA ARG A 31 1.26 3.59 17.17
C ARG A 31 2.70 3.79 17.65
N ILE A 32 2.97 3.56 18.93
CA ILE A 32 4.33 3.67 19.50
C ILE A 32 5.23 2.62 18.84
N ILE A 33 4.80 1.35 18.81
CA ILE A 33 5.57 0.27 18.18
C ILE A 33 5.80 0.54 16.71
N ASN A 34 4.76 0.91 15.96
CA ASN A 34 4.84 1.15 14.53
C ASN A 34 5.87 2.25 14.22
N LYS A 35 5.88 3.34 15.00
CA LYS A 35 6.86 4.42 14.85
C LYS A 35 8.30 3.89 15.03
N HIS A 36 8.55 3.11 16.08
CA HIS A 36 9.89 2.57 16.35
C HIS A 36 10.33 1.60 15.25
N MET A 37 9.44 0.71 14.80
CA MET A 37 9.74 -0.22 13.71
C MET A 37 10.02 0.53 12.41
N HIS A 38 9.24 1.55 12.07
CA HIS A 38 9.45 2.32 10.86
C HIS A 38 10.83 3.00 10.86
N MET A 39 11.21 3.65 11.97
CA MET A 39 12.54 4.26 12.10
C MET A 39 13.67 3.24 11.94
N TYR A 40 13.53 2.05 12.52
CA TYR A 40 14.53 0.98 12.37
C TYR A 40 14.64 0.49 10.93
N LEU A 41 13.50 0.16 10.29
CA LEU A 41 13.46 -0.37 8.93
C LEU A 41 14.01 0.61 7.90
N GLU A 42 13.71 1.90 8.04
CA GLU A 42 14.22 2.96 7.18
C GLU A 42 15.72 3.23 7.42
N SER A 43 16.16 3.37 8.68
CA SER A 43 17.58 3.64 8.99
C SER A 43 18.52 2.51 8.59
N LYS A 44 18.01 1.28 8.51
CA LYS A 44 18.76 0.10 8.05
C LYS A 44 18.55 -0.21 6.57
N ASN A 45 17.77 0.58 5.84
CA ASN A 45 17.41 0.34 4.43
C ASN A 45 16.91 -1.09 4.17
N ILE A 46 16.13 -1.66 5.10
CA ILE A 46 15.63 -3.04 5.00
C ILE A 46 14.51 -3.13 3.95
N ILE A 47 13.68 -2.09 3.84
CA ILE A 47 12.59 -2.04 2.87
C ILE A 47 13.13 -1.53 1.53
N GLY A 48 12.87 -2.27 0.45
CA GLY A 48 13.31 -1.92 -0.90
C GLY A 48 12.86 -0.52 -1.33
N HIS A 49 13.65 0.14 -2.16
CA HIS A 49 13.37 1.50 -2.62
C HIS A 49 12.07 1.59 -3.44
N GLU A 50 11.73 0.55 -4.20
CA GLU A 50 10.51 0.53 -5.02
C GLU A 50 9.23 0.27 -4.22
N GLN A 51 9.33 -0.17 -2.97
CA GLN A 51 8.15 -0.37 -2.13
C GLN A 51 7.65 0.99 -1.63
N ALA A 52 6.48 1.41 -2.10
CA ALA A 52 5.84 2.68 -1.73
C ALA A 52 4.72 2.56 -0.68
N GLY A 53 4.13 1.37 -0.52
CA GLY A 53 2.97 1.16 0.34
C GLY A 53 3.24 1.51 1.81
N PHE A 54 2.39 2.35 2.40
CA PHE A 54 2.41 2.73 3.82
C PHE A 54 3.72 3.35 4.33
N ARG A 55 4.53 3.96 3.45
CA ARG A 55 5.78 4.63 3.81
C ARG A 55 5.64 6.14 3.76
N GLN A 56 6.39 6.82 4.62
CA GLN A 56 6.44 8.27 4.62
C GLN A 56 7.06 8.79 3.31
N TYR A 57 6.56 9.94 2.84
CA TYR A 57 7.03 10.62 1.62
C TYR A 57 6.91 9.81 0.32
N LYS A 58 6.18 8.68 0.33
CA LYS A 58 5.85 7.90 -0.86
C LYS A 58 4.34 7.91 -1.10
N SER A 59 3.95 8.04 -2.36
CA SER A 59 2.55 8.09 -2.77
C SER A 59 2.27 7.06 -3.86
N THR A 60 1.00 6.67 -4.00
CA THR A 60 0.59 5.81 -5.13
C THR A 60 0.79 6.50 -6.47
N SER A 61 0.65 7.83 -6.52
CA SER A 61 0.85 8.61 -7.73
C SER A 61 2.29 8.53 -8.21
N ASN A 62 3.26 8.61 -7.30
CA ASN A 62 4.68 8.46 -7.64
C ASN A 62 4.94 7.08 -8.26
N GLN A 63 4.35 6.03 -7.71
CA GLN A 63 4.52 4.66 -8.23
C GLN A 63 3.90 4.49 -9.63
N THR A 64 2.72 5.08 -9.87
CA THR A 64 2.09 5.08 -11.19
C THR A 64 2.94 5.83 -12.21
N THR A 65 3.44 7.02 -11.86
CA THR A 65 4.33 7.80 -12.73
C THR A 65 5.61 7.04 -13.05
N TYR A 66 6.22 6.41 -12.05
CA TYR A 66 7.41 5.60 -12.24
C TYR A 66 7.15 4.42 -13.20
N LEU A 67 6.04 3.70 -13.04
CA LEU A 67 5.67 2.62 -13.95
C LEU A 67 5.49 3.12 -15.39
N SER A 68 4.83 4.27 -15.58
CA SER A 68 4.68 4.89 -16.90
C SER A 68 6.03 5.23 -17.53
N GLN A 69 6.96 5.80 -16.75
CA GLN A 69 8.31 6.10 -17.21
C GLN A 69 9.05 4.83 -17.67
N VAL A 70 9.00 3.75 -16.89
CA VAL A 70 9.63 2.47 -17.25
C VAL A 70 9.08 1.92 -18.58
N VAL A 71 7.77 2.08 -18.82
CA VAL A 71 7.14 1.67 -20.09
C VAL A 71 7.61 2.55 -21.24
N GLU A 72 7.64 3.87 -21.05
CA GLU A 72 8.10 4.82 -22.07
C GLU A 72 9.58 4.63 -22.44
N ASP A 73 10.46 4.46 -21.45
CA ASP A 73 11.89 4.26 -21.65
C ASP A 73 12.18 2.97 -22.43
N ALA A 74 11.46 1.90 -22.10
CA ALA A 74 11.56 0.63 -22.81
C ALA A 74 11.04 0.74 -24.25
N PHE A 75 9.93 1.46 -24.46
CA PHE A 75 9.38 1.73 -25.78
C PHE A 75 10.38 2.50 -26.66
N GLN A 76 10.98 3.57 -26.13
CA GLN A 76 12.01 4.35 -26.84
C GLN A 76 13.24 3.49 -27.18
N SER A 77 13.61 2.57 -26.29
CA SER A 77 14.72 1.64 -26.48
C SER A 77 14.38 0.43 -27.36
N LYS A 78 13.18 0.36 -27.95
CA LYS A 78 12.65 -0.80 -28.71
C LYS A 78 12.71 -2.12 -27.93
N LYS A 79 12.57 -2.05 -26.60
CA LYS A 79 12.49 -3.21 -25.69
C LYS A 79 11.03 -3.55 -25.42
N VAL A 80 10.79 -4.82 -25.06
CA VAL A 80 9.48 -5.29 -24.63
C VAL A 80 9.39 -5.21 -23.11
N THR A 81 8.30 -4.60 -22.61
CA THR A 81 7.99 -4.54 -21.17
C THR A 81 6.86 -5.52 -20.84
N LEU A 82 7.06 -6.33 -19.81
CA LEU A 82 6.03 -7.22 -19.26
C LEU A 82 5.73 -6.82 -17.82
N ALA A 83 4.46 -6.59 -17.50
CA ALA A 83 4.00 -6.33 -16.14
C ALA A 83 3.20 -7.54 -15.64
N VAL A 84 3.48 -8.00 -14.42
CA VAL A 84 2.77 -9.11 -13.77
C VAL A 84 2.14 -8.60 -12.48
N GLY A 85 0.82 -8.67 -12.40
CA GLY A 85 0.07 -8.34 -11.18
C GLY A 85 -0.06 -9.57 -10.29
N VAL A 86 0.56 -9.54 -9.13
CA VAL A 86 0.44 -10.59 -8.10
C VAL A 86 -0.29 -9.99 -6.90
N ASP A 87 -1.33 -10.67 -6.42
CA ASP A 87 -2.13 -10.29 -5.27
C ASP A 87 -2.11 -11.44 -4.23
N LEU A 88 -2.27 -11.09 -2.95
CA LEU A 88 -2.21 -12.04 -1.81
C LEU A 88 -3.56 -12.17 -1.11
#